data_AF-A0A654DMS0-F1
#
_entry.id   AF-A0A654DMS0-F1
#
_cell.length_a   1.000
_cell.length_b   1.000
_cell.length_c   1.000
_cell.angle_alpha   90.00
_cell.angle_beta   90.00
_cell.angle_gamma   90.00
#
_symmetry.space_group_name_H-M   'P 1'
#
loop_
_entity.id
_entity.type
_entity.pdbx_description
1 polymer ?
#
loop_
_entity_poly.entity_id
_entity_poly.type
_entity_poly.pdbx_seq_one_letter_code
_entity_poly.pdbx_strand_id
1 'polypeptide(L)'
;MPKPLGSLSASLLARKGDARPAMRPLALGTATAEPVEDDAAPMASVTVATARRIARESAARTRTGKAAFTLRLDSDRHVRLRLASAMTRHSSQHLVTLALDAFLQNLPEVDALVAQLPVTRAPK
;
A
#
# COMPACT_ATOMS: atom_id res chain seq x y z
N MET A 1 32.39 22.17 20.34
CA MET A 1 31.66 23.27 21.04
C MET A 1 30.26 23.35 20.46
N PRO A 2 29.19 23.20 21.25
CA PRO A 2 27.82 23.32 20.76
C PRO A 2 27.50 24.80 20.47
N LYS A 3 26.88 25.09 19.33
CA LYS A 3 26.40 26.44 19.00
C LYS A 3 25.22 26.80 19.91
N PRO A 4 25.11 28.04 20.42
CA PRO A 4 23.98 28.44 21.25
C PRO A 4 22.69 28.41 20.44
N LEU A 5 21.65 27.78 21.00
CA LEU A 5 20.29 27.81 20.47
C LEU A 5 19.75 29.24 20.61
N GLY A 6 19.24 29.81 19.52
CA GLY A 6 18.72 31.18 19.51
C GLY A 6 17.54 31.33 20.47
N SER A 7 17.69 32.17 21.49
CA SER A 7 16.61 32.52 22.42
C SER A 7 15.55 33.35 21.72
N LEU A 8 14.28 32.99 21.92
CA LEU A 8 13.14 33.72 21.35
C LEU A 8 12.94 35.01 22.15
N SER A 9 13.31 36.15 21.55
CA SER A 9 13.09 37.47 22.16
C SER A 9 11.61 37.87 22.07
N ALA A 10 11.15 38.74 23.00
CA ALA A 10 9.77 39.21 23.05
C ALA A 10 9.30 39.86 21.73
N SER A 11 10.20 40.55 21.02
CA SER A 11 9.93 41.11 19.69
C SER A 11 9.72 40.05 18.60
N LEU A 12 10.32 38.86 18.75
CA LEU A 12 10.12 37.71 17.84
C LEU A 12 8.80 36.99 18.12
N LEU A 13 8.36 36.91 19.38
CA LEU A 13 7.06 36.37 19.76
C LEU A 13 5.91 37.27 19.31
N ALA A 14 6.05 38.58 19.47
CA ALA A 14 5.04 39.56 19.04
C ALA A 14 4.74 39.46 17.54
N ARG A 15 5.74 39.12 16.72
CA ARG A 15 5.59 38.92 15.27
C ARG A 15 5.08 37.53 14.87
N LYS A 16 5.03 36.56 15.78
CA LYS A 16 4.55 35.20 15.49
C LYS A 16 3.02 35.11 15.40
N GLY A 17 2.30 36.14 15.85
CA GLY A 17 0.84 36.24 15.73
C GLY A 17 0.36 36.81 14.39
N ASP A 18 1.06 37.78 13.82
CA ASP A 18 0.66 38.47 12.58
C ASP A 18 1.23 37.83 11.30
N ALA A 19 2.00 36.76 11.43
CA ALA A 19 2.55 36.02 10.30
C ALA A 19 1.42 35.28 9.57
N ARG A 20 0.86 35.93 8.55
CA ARG A 20 -0.07 35.28 7.60
C ARG A 20 0.62 34.05 6.99
N PRO A 21 -0.03 32.88 6.95
CA PRO A 21 0.56 31.69 6.38
C PRO A 21 0.98 31.95 4.93
N ALA A 22 2.26 31.73 4.61
CA ALA A 22 2.81 31.91 3.26
C ALA A 22 2.35 30.82 2.27
N MET A 23 1.47 29.92 2.71
CA MET A 23 0.91 28.88 1.85
C MET A 23 -0.31 29.44 1.13
N ARG A 24 -0.16 29.66 -0.17
CA ARG A 24 -1.29 29.81 -1.09
C ARG A 24 -2.13 28.53 -0.95
N PRO A 25 -3.46 28.60 -0.70
CA PRO A 25 -4.28 27.41 -0.75
C PRO A 25 -4.12 26.81 -2.15
N LEU A 26 -3.55 25.60 -2.20
CA LEU A 26 -3.54 24.82 -3.43
C LEU A 26 -5.02 24.55 -3.71
N ALA A 27 -5.57 25.20 -4.73
CA ALA A 27 -6.92 24.95 -5.18
C ALA A 27 -7.03 23.44 -5.44
N LEU A 28 -7.78 22.76 -4.58
CA LEU A 28 -8.06 21.35 -4.69
C LEU A 28 -8.93 21.21 -5.93
N GLY A 29 -8.29 21.06 -7.09
CA GLY A 29 -8.94 20.60 -8.30
C GLY A 29 -9.57 19.27 -7.94
N THR A 30 -10.89 19.25 -7.92
CA THR A 30 -11.68 18.04 -7.92
C THR A 30 -11.33 17.31 -9.21
N ALA A 31 -10.27 16.50 -9.14
CA ALA A 31 -10.11 15.40 -10.06
C ALA A 31 -11.31 14.50 -9.77
N THR A 32 -12.36 14.64 -10.56
CA THR A 32 -13.30 13.56 -10.80
C THR A 32 -12.44 12.37 -11.15
N ALA A 33 -12.27 11.49 -10.17
CA ALA A 33 -11.73 10.17 -10.43
C ALA A 33 -12.78 9.49 -11.30
N GLU A 34 -12.61 9.65 -12.61
CA GLU A 34 -13.25 8.78 -13.58
C GLU A 34 -13.02 7.36 -13.07
N PRO A 35 -14.07 6.54 -12.91
CA PRO A 35 -13.88 5.13 -12.65
C PRO A 35 -12.98 4.65 -13.78
N VAL A 36 -11.78 4.18 -13.41
CA VAL A 36 -10.92 3.50 -14.36
C VAL A 36 -11.68 2.23 -14.68
N GLU A 37 -12.53 2.30 -15.71
CA GLU A 37 -13.07 1.13 -16.37
C GLU A 37 -11.84 0.33 -16.78
N ASP A 38 -11.69 -0.79 -16.11
CA ASP A 38 -10.63 -1.75 -16.33
C ASP A 38 -10.84 -2.23 -17.77
N ASP A 39 -10.14 -1.60 -18.71
CA ASP A 39 -9.97 -2.11 -20.06
C ASP A 39 -9.25 -3.44 -19.87
N ALA A 40 -10.06 -4.48 -19.69
CA ALA A 40 -9.63 -5.81 -19.31
C ALA A 40 -8.85 -6.40 -20.48
N ALA A 41 -7.59 -6.00 -20.57
CA ALA A 41 -6.62 -6.58 -21.47
C ALA A 41 -6.68 -8.10 -21.26
N PRO A 42 -6.72 -8.91 -22.33
CA PRO A 42 -6.84 -10.34 -22.21
C PRO A 42 -5.74 -10.87 -21.29
N MET A 43 -6.13 -11.58 -20.23
CA MET A 43 -5.20 -12.13 -19.24
C MET A 43 -4.16 -13.00 -19.98
N ALA A 44 -2.90 -12.56 -19.95
CA ALA A 44 -1.81 -13.29 -20.58
C ALA A 44 -1.65 -14.67 -19.91
N SER A 45 -1.64 -15.74 -20.71
CA SER A 45 -1.43 -17.09 -20.21
C SER A 45 0.00 -17.25 -19.63
N VAL A 46 0.11 -17.70 -18.38
CA VAL A 46 1.41 -17.94 -17.73
C VAL A 46 1.83 -19.39 -17.94
N THR A 47 3.08 -19.63 -18.36
CA THR A 47 3.62 -20.99 -18.48
C THR A 47 4.03 -21.59 -17.14
N VAL A 48 3.93 -22.91 -17.00
CA VAL A 48 4.32 -23.66 -15.79
C VAL A 48 5.79 -23.41 -15.39
N ALA A 49 6.68 -23.28 -16.37
CA ALA A 49 8.09 -22.94 -16.12
C ALA A 49 8.25 -21.57 -15.45
N THR A 50 7.47 -20.58 -15.88
CA THR A 50 7.44 -19.23 -15.30
C THR A 50 6.88 -19.27 -13.88
N ALA A 51 5.77 -19.99 -13.66
CA ALA A 51 5.18 -20.18 -12.34
C ALA A 51 6.17 -20.84 -11.35
N ARG A 52 6.91 -21.86 -11.79
CA ARG A 52 7.96 -22.50 -10.98
C ARG A 52 9.09 -21.55 -10.62
N ARG A 53 9.48 -20.64 -11.51
CA ARG A 53 10.49 -19.62 -11.21
C ARG A 53 9.99 -18.66 -10.13
N ILE A 54 8.78 -18.13 -10.30
CA ILE A 54 8.16 -17.21 -9.35
C ILE A 54 8.08 -17.85 -7.96
N ALA A 55 7.62 -19.10 -7.87
CA ALA A 55 7.48 -19.79 -6.59
C ALA A 55 8.81 -19.96 -5.83
N ARG A 56 9.91 -20.25 -6.54
CA ARG A 56 11.25 -20.32 -5.93
C ARG A 56 11.71 -18.96 -5.41
N GLU A 57 11.52 -17.90 -6.20
CA GLU A 57 11.89 -16.53 -5.81
C GLU A 57 11.06 -16.05 -4.61
N SER A 58 9.75 -16.35 -4.61
CA SER A 58 8.86 -16.07 -3.48
C SER A 58 9.31 -16.81 -2.22
N ALA A 59 9.61 -18.11 -2.30
CA ALA A 59 10.09 -18.90 -1.17
C ALA A 59 11.41 -18.35 -0.59
N ALA A 60 12.32 -17.87 -1.45
CA ALA A 60 13.55 -17.22 -1.01
C ALA A 60 13.26 -15.90 -0.26
N ARG A 61 12.28 -15.12 -0.73
CA ARG A 61 11.86 -13.84 -0.10
C ARG A 61 11.14 -14.05 1.23
N THR A 62 10.46 -15.18 1.40
CA THR A 62 9.67 -15.53 2.58
C THR A 62 10.37 -16.53 3.50
N ARG A 63 11.69 -16.68 3.41
CA ARG A 63 12.45 -17.65 4.23
C ARG A 63 12.23 -17.49 5.73
N THR A 64 11.96 -16.28 6.20
CA THR A 64 11.66 -15.95 7.61
C THR A 64 10.15 -15.84 7.88
N GLY A 65 9.32 -16.51 7.07
CA GLY A 65 7.87 -16.54 7.19
C GLY A 65 7.17 -15.61 6.20
N LYS A 66 7.11 -14.31 6.48
CA LYS A 66 6.34 -13.35 5.68
C LYS A 66 7.24 -12.40 4.90
N ALA A 67 6.87 -12.10 3.67
CA ALA A 67 7.47 -11.00 2.91
C ALA A 67 6.77 -9.69 3.25
N ALA A 68 7.54 -8.62 3.43
CA ALA A 68 6.99 -7.28 3.54
C ALA A 68 6.55 -6.79 2.16
N PHE A 69 5.34 -6.23 2.07
CA PHE A 69 4.80 -5.59 0.87
C PHE A 69 4.50 -4.12 1.19
N THR A 70 5.05 -3.21 0.39
CA THR A 70 4.80 -1.77 0.52
C THR A 70 3.81 -1.32 -0.55
N LEU A 71 2.60 -0.95 -0.12
CA LEU A 71 1.56 -0.42 -0.99
C LEU A 71 1.60 1.12 -0.98
N ARG A 72 1.64 1.72 -2.17
CA ARG A 72 1.48 3.17 -2.33
C ARG A 72 0.01 3.47 -2.62
N LEU A 73 -0.59 4.38 -1.86
CA LEU A 73 -1.96 4.82 -2.02
C LEU A 73 -1.97 6.33 -2.27
N ASP A 74 -2.84 6.78 -3.16
CA ASP A 74 -3.19 8.19 -3.25
C ASP A 74 -3.97 8.64 -2.00
N SER A 75 -4.15 9.95 -1.86
CA SER A 75 -4.78 10.54 -0.67
C SER A 75 -6.22 10.06 -0.49
N ASP A 76 -6.98 9.91 -1.58
CA ASP A 76 -8.38 9.54 -1.52
C ASP A 76 -8.52 8.08 -1.05
N ARG A 77 -7.75 7.15 -1.65
CA ARG A 77 -7.71 5.75 -1.22
C ARG A 77 -7.27 5.59 0.24
N HIS A 78 -6.30 6.37 0.69
CA HIS A 78 -5.85 6.31 2.08
C HIS A 78 -6.92 6.81 3.07
N VAL A 79 -7.63 7.89 2.75
CA VAL A 79 -8.75 8.39 3.58
C VAL A 79 -9.86 7.35 3.67
N ARG A 80 -10.25 6.75 2.54
CA ARG A 80 -11.27 5.69 2.50
C ARG A 80 -10.87 4.47 3.34
N LEU A 81 -9.62 4.01 3.22
CA LEU A 81 -9.13 2.87 4.00
C LEU A 81 -9.12 3.16 5.51
N ARG A 82 -8.73 4.39 5.92
CA ARG A 82 -8.76 4.84 7.32
C ARG A 82 -10.17 4.84 7.90
N LEU A 83 -11.13 5.39 7.15
CA LEU A 83 -12.54 5.42 7.56
C LEU A 83 -13.12 4.00 7.67
N ALA A 84 -12.84 3.14 6.69
CA ALA A 84 -13.25 1.75 6.74
C ALA A 84 -12.73 1.05 8.00
N SER A 85 -11.44 1.20 8.32
CA SER A 85 -10.86 0.65 9.55
C SER A 85 -11.55 1.13 10.82
N ALA A 86 -11.92 2.41 10.89
CA ALA A 86 -12.63 2.97 12.03
C ALA A 86 -14.05 2.40 12.17
N MET A 87 -14.77 2.25 11.05
CA MET A 87 -16.14 1.74 11.04
C MET A 87 -16.22 0.25 11.35
N THR A 88 -15.31 -0.55 10.81
CA THR A 88 -15.34 -2.02 10.95
C THR A 88 -14.56 -2.53 12.16
N ARG A 89 -13.88 -1.63 12.91
CA ARG A 89 -13.00 -1.97 14.04
C ARG A 89 -11.89 -2.97 13.68
N HIS A 90 -11.42 -2.92 12.44
CA HIS A 90 -10.32 -3.74 11.94
C HIS A 90 -9.15 -2.87 11.50
N SER A 91 -7.93 -3.36 11.68
CA SER A 91 -6.75 -2.65 11.19
C SER A 91 -6.76 -2.60 9.65
N SER A 92 -6.14 -1.57 9.09
CA SER A 92 -6.04 -1.43 7.64
C SER A 92 -5.29 -2.60 6.99
N GLN A 93 -4.30 -3.17 7.70
CA GLN A 93 -3.62 -4.39 7.24
C GLN A 93 -4.60 -5.56 7.12
N HIS A 94 -5.47 -5.77 8.10
CA HIS A 94 -6.44 -6.86 8.08
C HIS A 94 -7.42 -6.73 6.91
N LEU A 95 -7.96 -5.52 6.69
CA LEU A 95 -8.87 -5.25 5.58
C LEU A 95 -8.21 -5.50 4.22
N VAL A 96 -6.95 -5.10 4.03
CA VAL A 96 -6.21 -5.36 2.80
C VAL A 96 -5.92 -6.85 2.61
N THR A 97 -5.63 -7.59 3.68
CA THR A 97 -5.48 -9.05 3.61
C THR A 97 -6.79 -9.72 3.20
N LEU A 98 -7.92 -9.36 3.82
CA LEU A 98 -9.23 -9.90 3.43
C LEU A 98 -9.57 -9.60 1.97
N ALA A 99 -9.30 -8.37 1.51
CA ALA A 99 -9.53 -8.00 0.12
C ALA A 99 -8.64 -8.79 -0.85
N LEU A 100 -7.38 -9.04 -0.48
CA LEU A 100 -6.46 -9.87 -1.28
C LEU A 100 -6.94 -11.32 -1.35
N ASP A 101 -7.32 -11.91 -0.22
CA ASP A 101 -7.81 -13.29 -0.16
C ASP A 101 -9.08 -13.45 -0.99
N ALA A 102 -10.02 -12.50 -0.88
CA ALA A 102 -11.24 -12.49 -1.68
C ALA A 102 -10.97 -12.28 -3.18
N PHE A 103 -9.98 -11.46 -3.54
CA PHE A 103 -9.59 -11.26 -4.93
C PHE A 103 -8.98 -12.54 -5.54
N LEU A 104 -8.11 -13.23 -4.80
CA LEU A 104 -7.49 -14.48 -5.27
C LEU A 104 -8.51 -15.61 -5.45
N GLN A 105 -9.58 -15.64 -4.64
CA GLN A 105 -10.68 -16.60 -4.82
C GLN A 105 -11.41 -16.45 -6.17
N ASN A 106 -11.33 -15.27 -6.80
CA ASN A 106 -11.92 -15.04 -8.12
C ASN A 106 -10.98 -15.45 -9.28
N LEU A 107 -9.80 -16.01 -8.99
CA LEU A 107 -8.79 -16.42 -9.97
C LEU A 107 -8.43 -17.91 -9.83
N PRO A 108 -9.37 -18.85 -10.08
CA PRO A 108 -9.14 -20.28 -9.90
C PRO A 108 -8.02 -20.83 -10.80
N GLU A 109 -7.69 -20.16 -11.90
CA GLU A 109 -6.56 -20.52 -12.75
C GLU A 109 -5.23 -20.39 -12.00
N VAL A 110 -5.10 -19.40 -11.10
CA VAL A 110 -3.89 -19.23 -10.27
C VAL A 110 -3.71 -20.44 -9.37
N ASP A 111 -4.79 -20.92 -8.74
CA ASP A 111 -4.77 -22.13 -7.91
C ASP A 111 -4.39 -23.37 -8.73
N ALA A 112 -4.92 -23.50 -9.95
CA ALA A 112 -4.56 -24.57 -10.87
C ALA A 112 -3.06 -24.54 -11.26
N LEU A 113 -2.47 -23.35 -11.42
CA LEU A 113 -1.02 -23.20 -11.63
C LEU A 113 -0.23 -23.57 -10.38
N VAL A 114 -0.69 -23.16 -9.19
CA VAL A 114 -0.05 -23.47 -7.91
C VAL A 114 -0.04 -24.98 -7.65
N ALA A 115 -1.13 -25.69 -7.97
CA ALA A 115 -1.24 -27.14 -7.83
C ALA A 115 -0.21 -27.92 -8.68
N GLN A 116 0.30 -27.32 -9.77
CA GLN A 116 1.31 -27.92 -10.64
C GLN A 116 2.76 -27.68 -10.16
N LEU A 117 2.94 -26.89 -9.10
CA LEU A 117 4.24 -26.60 -8.53
C LEU A 117 4.70 -27.73 -7.61
N PRO A 118 6.00 -28.07 -7.60
CA PRO A 118 6.52 -29.02 -6.64
C PRO A 118 6.31 -28.47 -5.22
N VAL A 119 5.68 -29.27 -4.34
CA VAL A 119 5.44 -28.89 -2.94
C VAL A 119 6.80 -28.74 -2.25
N THR A 120 7.31 -27.52 -2.20
CA THR A 120 8.52 -27.22 -1.44
C THR A 120 8.08 -27.10 0.02
N ARG A 121 8.13 -28.20 0.77
CA ARG A 121 7.99 -28.16 2.24
C ARG A 121 9.06 -27.22 2.78
N ALA A 122 8.67 -26.10 3.37
CA ALA A 122 9.57 -25.29 4.17
C ALA A 122 10.05 -26.10 5.40
N PRO A 123 11.33 -26.02 5.79
CA PRO A 123 11.81 -26.66 7.00
C PRO A 123 11.14 -26.01 8.23
N LYS A 124 10.81 -26.88 9.21
CA LYS A 124 10.20 -26.55 10.50
C LYS A 124 11.10 -25.66 11.36
#